data_AF-A0A626YPR0-F1
#
_entry.id   AF-A0A626YPR0-F1
#
_cell.length_a   1.000
_cell.length_b   1.000
_cell.length_c   1.000
_cell.angle_alpha   90.00
_cell.angle_beta   90.00
_cell.angle_gamma   90.00
#
_symmetry.space_group_name_H-M   'P 1'
#
loop_
_entity.id
_entity.type
_entity.pdbx_description
1 polymer ?
#
loop_
_entity_poly.entity_id
_entity_poly.type
_entity_poly.pdbx_seq_one_letter_code
_entity_poly.pdbx_strand_id
1 'polypeptide(L)'
;EFNSSPIPVGNIEYLQSAQNWQRKSLSLQGLNLLQSVLIKLTTGKISITSSSGEYITTTGPMLIFLAKEQTIHITLEETNEKLNYNLIELDSASIKNAYNFFLYEHAEFSAPPTKPTTKHLLAPIETGVARVFNLLHSSNKNQRLPQDKREYLIRFLLSEFIYEPEAFYLFRELSQNSVAENIYNIII
;
A
#
# COMPACT_ATOMS: atom_id res chain seq x y z
N GLU A 1 53.02 -35.61 41.83
CA GLU A 1 52.96 -34.58 40.77
C GLU A 1 51.85 -35.00 39.81
N PHE A 2 50.77 -34.28 39.51
CA PHE A 2 50.30 -32.92 39.71
C PHE A 2 48.80 -32.94 40.10
N ASN A 3 48.34 -31.84 40.69
CA ASN A 3 47.00 -31.58 41.20
C ASN A 3 46.06 -30.97 40.14
N SER A 4 44.78 -30.81 40.53
CA SER A 4 43.71 -29.89 40.06
C SER A 4 42.79 -30.23 38.86
N SER A 5 41.55 -30.61 39.22
CA SER A 5 40.25 -30.56 38.51
C SER A 5 39.82 -29.15 38.04
N PRO A 6 38.57 -28.93 37.55
CA PRO A 6 37.83 -29.43 36.36
C PRO A 6 37.51 -28.21 35.42
N ILE A 7 36.31 -28.15 34.77
CA ILE A 7 35.64 -27.00 34.09
C ILE A 7 35.58 -27.17 32.54
N PRO A 8 34.48 -26.82 31.84
CA PRO A 8 33.06 -27.17 32.02
C PRO A 8 32.37 -27.49 30.67
N VAL A 9 31.07 -27.80 30.71
CA VAL A 9 30.17 -27.87 29.56
C VAL A 9 30.21 -26.54 28.77
N GLY A 10 30.77 -26.58 27.56
CA GLY A 10 30.84 -25.43 26.66
C GLY A 10 29.47 -25.14 26.05
N ASN A 11 28.73 -24.25 26.70
CA ASN A 11 27.58 -23.45 26.24
C ASN A 11 27.14 -23.63 24.78
N ILE A 12 26.09 -24.44 24.57
CA ILE A 12 25.22 -24.36 23.38
C ILE A 12 24.44 -23.02 23.35
N GLU A 13 24.58 -22.18 24.38
CA GLU A 13 23.97 -20.84 24.45
C GLU A 13 24.60 -19.81 23.49
N TYR A 14 25.75 -20.11 22.87
CA TYR A 14 26.38 -19.18 21.92
C TYR A 14 25.79 -19.20 20.50
N LEU A 15 24.91 -20.15 20.18
CA LEU A 15 24.21 -20.18 18.88
C LEU A 15 22.74 -19.73 18.95
N GLN A 16 22.23 -19.43 20.16
CA GLN A 16 20.87 -18.91 20.33
C GLN A 16 20.82 -17.39 20.56
N SER A 17 21.96 -16.75 20.80
CA SER A 17 22.05 -15.30 21.02
C SER A 17 22.13 -14.46 19.72
N ALA A 18 22.08 -15.09 18.55
CA ALA A 18 22.16 -14.41 17.25
C ALA A 18 20.80 -14.06 16.59
N GLN A 19 19.65 -14.28 17.24
CA GLN A 19 18.33 -14.04 16.62
C GLN A 19 17.33 -13.21 17.43
N ASN A 20 17.80 -12.42 18.41
CA ASN A 20 17.03 -11.28 18.91
C ASN A 20 17.55 -9.97 18.31
N TRP A 21 17.62 -9.92 16.97
CA TRP A 21 17.39 -8.64 16.31
C TRP A 21 15.91 -8.35 16.56
N GLN A 22 15.59 -7.54 17.58
CA GLN A 22 14.26 -6.97 17.72
C GLN A 22 14.00 -6.15 16.45
N ARG A 23 13.49 -6.80 15.40
CA ARG A 23 13.06 -6.13 14.17
C ARG A 23 12.06 -5.08 14.60
N LYS A 24 12.34 -3.83 14.29
CA LYS A 24 11.44 -2.75 14.68
C LYS A 24 10.13 -2.96 13.93
N SER A 25 9.06 -3.14 14.70
CA SER A 25 7.70 -3.20 14.18
C SER A 25 6.94 -1.96 14.64
N LEU A 26 6.23 -1.32 13.74
CA LEU A 26 5.28 -0.25 14.04
C LEU A 26 3.87 -0.74 13.72
N SER A 27 2.95 -0.59 14.67
CA SER A 27 1.55 -0.95 14.48
C SER A 27 0.64 0.24 14.69
N LEU A 28 -0.26 0.46 13.74
CA LEU A 28 -1.34 1.45 13.78
C LEU A 28 -2.67 0.71 13.73
N GLN A 29 -3.61 1.08 14.58
CA GLN A 29 -4.87 0.37 14.76
C GLN A 29 -6.03 1.33 14.53
N GLY A 30 -7.10 0.85 13.88
CA GLY A 30 -8.33 1.62 13.70
C GLY A 30 -8.20 2.82 12.76
N LEU A 31 -7.35 2.74 11.74
CA LEU A 31 -7.19 3.81 10.75
C LEU A 31 -8.40 3.81 9.81
N ASN A 32 -9.15 4.91 9.80
CA ASN A 32 -10.27 5.10 8.87
C ASN A 32 -9.77 5.73 7.57
N LEU A 33 -9.92 5.01 6.45
CA LEU A 33 -9.56 5.52 5.13
C LEU A 33 -10.70 6.36 4.55
N LEU A 34 -10.55 7.68 4.58
CA LEU A 34 -11.51 8.64 4.02
C LEU A 34 -11.33 8.82 2.51
N GLN A 35 -10.08 8.76 2.05
CA GLN A 35 -9.69 8.68 0.64
C GLN A 35 -9.01 7.34 0.36
N SER A 36 -8.94 6.96 -0.92
CA SER A 36 -8.18 5.76 -1.29
C SER A 36 -6.69 6.07 -1.17
N VAL A 37 -5.89 5.08 -0.78
CA VAL A 37 -4.46 5.29 -0.51
C VAL A 37 -3.64 4.40 -1.42
N LEU A 38 -2.63 4.98 -2.04
CA LEU A 38 -1.60 4.23 -2.75
C LEU A 38 -0.31 4.26 -1.94
N ILE A 39 0.15 3.08 -1.51
CA ILE A 39 1.37 2.90 -0.74
C ILE A 39 2.43 2.29 -1.65
N LYS A 40 3.58 2.95 -1.74
CA LYS A 40 4.78 2.42 -2.36
C LYS A 40 5.70 1.84 -1.28
N LEU A 41 5.62 0.54 -1.04
CA LEU A 41 6.52 -0.18 -0.13
C LEU A 41 7.79 -0.56 -0.89
N THR A 42 8.91 0.12 -0.62
CA THR A 42 10.19 -0.15 -1.31
C THR A 42 10.94 -1.28 -0.63
N THR A 43 10.99 -1.28 0.71
CA THR A 43 11.69 -2.27 1.53
C THR A 43 10.90 -2.50 2.83
N GLY A 44 11.07 -3.68 3.43
CA GLY A 44 10.32 -4.07 4.64
C GLY A 44 9.07 -4.89 4.31
N LYS A 45 8.35 -5.28 5.35
CA LYS A 45 7.11 -6.06 5.27
C LYS A 45 5.96 -5.25 5.84
N ILE A 46 4.80 -5.33 5.19
CA ILE A 46 3.56 -4.73 5.66
C ILE A 46 2.49 -5.81 5.80
N SER A 47 1.72 -5.75 6.88
CA SER A 47 0.52 -6.54 7.07
C SER A 47 -0.65 -5.59 7.32
N ILE A 48 -1.77 -5.79 6.63
CA ILE A 48 -2.96 -4.96 6.77
C ILE A 48 -4.16 -5.88 7.00
N THR A 49 -4.92 -5.60 8.04
CA THR A 49 -6.20 -6.25 8.32
C THR A 49 -7.31 -5.22 8.22
N SER A 50 -8.34 -5.50 7.41
CA SER A 50 -9.56 -4.69 7.35
C SER A 50 -10.56 -5.15 8.39
N SER A 51 -11.42 -4.24 8.85
CA SER A 51 -12.55 -4.57 9.74
C SER A 51 -13.56 -5.51 9.09
N SER A 52 -13.56 -5.65 7.76
CA SER A 52 -14.32 -6.66 7.01
C SER A 52 -13.78 -8.09 7.16
N GLY A 53 -12.59 -8.25 7.75
CA GLY A 53 -11.89 -9.53 7.87
C GLY A 53 -10.90 -9.82 6.75
N GLU A 54 -10.77 -8.95 5.74
CA GLU A 54 -9.70 -9.07 4.75
C GLU A 54 -8.32 -8.91 5.40
N TYR A 55 -7.37 -9.75 4.99
CA TYR A 55 -6.00 -9.72 5.48
C TYR A 55 -5.02 -9.80 4.32
N ILE A 56 -4.07 -8.88 4.29
CA ILE A 56 -2.94 -8.92 3.35
C ILE A 56 -1.62 -8.87 4.09
N THR A 57 -0.64 -9.60 3.58
CA THR A 57 0.75 -9.50 4.03
C THR A 57 1.67 -9.56 2.83
N THR A 58 2.58 -8.59 2.70
CA THR A 58 3.48 -8.48 1.56
C THR A 58 4.81 -7.85 1.95
N THR A 59 5.84 -8.14 1.16
CA THR A 59 7.19 -7.60 1.31
C THR A 59 7.53 -6.74 0.10
N GLY A 60 8.21 -5.62 0.32
CA GLY A 60 8.64 -4.73 -0.78
C GLY A 60 9.64 -5.43 -1.72
N PRO A 61 9.74 -4.99 -2.99
CA PRO A 61 9.09 -3.81 -3.55
C PRO A 61 7.66 -4.08 -4.07
N MET A 62 6.66 -3.40 -3.49
CA MET A 62 5.24 -3.59 -3.78
C MET A 62 4.45 -2.28 -3.77
N LEU A 63 3.61 -2.07 -4.77
CA LEU A 63 2.61 -1.02 -4.83
C LEU A 63 1.29 -1.58 -4.29
N ILE A 64 0.70 -0.88 -3.34
CA ILE A 64 -0.48 -1.35 -2.61
C ILE A 64 -1.54 -0.27 -2.72
N PHE A 65 -2.66 -0.60 -3.34
CA PHE A 65 -3.84 0.26 -3.37
C PHE A 65 -4.80 -0.20 -2.27
N LEU A 66 -5.30 0.74 -1.49
CA LEU A 66 -6.32 0.53 -0.47
C LEU A 66 -7.52 1.42 -0.78
N ALA A 67 -8.69 0.82 -0.90
CA ALA A 67 -9.94 1.54 -1.11
C ALA A 67 -10.27 2.41 0.10
N LYS A 68 -10.98 3.52 -0.10
CA LYS A 68 -11.63 4.28 0.99
C LYS A 68 -12.79 3.50 1.63
N GLU A 69 -13.39 4.09 2.66
CA GLU A 69 -14.53 3.55 3.40
C GLU A 69 -14.25 2.18 4.02
N GLN A 70 -13.08 2.06 4.63
CA GLN A 70 -12.73 0.92 5.46
C GLN A 70 -11.90 1.37 6.66
N THR A 71 -12.04 0.62 7.74
CA THR A 71 -11.18 0.74 8.92
C THR A 71 -10.13 -0.35 8.83
N ILE A 72 -8.85 0.03 8.91
CA ILE A 72 -7.74 -0.89 8.79
C ILE A 72 -6.80 -0.85 10.00
N HIS A 73 -6.12 -1.96 10.19
CA HIS A 73 -5.02 -2.14 11.12
C HIS A 73 -3.78 -2.42 10.29
N ILE A 74 -2.72 -1.64 10.47
CA ILE A 74 -1.47 -1.78 9.71
C ILE A 74 -0.35 -2.13 10.67
N THR A 75 0.43 -3.14 10.32
CA THR A 75 1.72 -3.45 10.94
C THR A 75 2.81 -3.38 9.89
N LEU A 76 3.85 -2.61 10.19
CA LEU A 76 5.05 -2.46 9.36
C LEU A 76 6.23 -3.07 10.11
N GLU A 77 7.02 -3.90 9.43
CA GLU A 77 8.15 -4.62 10.00
C GLU A 77 9.41 -4.33 9.17
N GLU A 78 10.51 -3.97 9.84
CA GLU A 78 11.84 -4.00 9.24
C GLU A 78 12.20 -5.44 8.86
N THR A 79 12.84 -5.60 7.70
CA THR A 79 13.38 -6.90 7.24
C THR A 79 14.90 -6.88 7.40
N ASN A 80 15.65 -7.35 6.40
CA ASN A 80 17.10 -7.20 6.38
C ASN A 80 17.53 -5.75 6.08
N GLU A 81 16.63 -4.97 5.47
CA GLU A 81 16.82 -3.57 5.16
C GLU A 81 15.88 -2.69 5.99
N LYS A 82 16.31 -1.44 6.22
CA LYS A 82 15.49 -0.43 6.90
C LYS A 82 14.19 -0.25 6.14
N LEU A 83 13.07 -0.19 6.88
CA LEU A 83 11.74 0.04 6.34
C LEU A 83 11.70 1.34 5.51
N ASN A 84 11.23 1.25 4.27
CA ASN A 84 11.05 2.39 3.37
C ASN A 84 9.72 2.29 2.64
N TYR A 85 8.83 3.22 2.94
CA TYR A 85 7.54 3.35 2.28
C TYR A 85 7.19 4.83 2.11
N ASN A 86 6.36 5.12 1.11
CA ASN A 86 5.72 6.41 0.95
C ASN A 86 4.25 6.17 0.59
N LEU A 87 3.39 7.15 0.83
CA LEU A 87 1.97 7.08 0.49
C LEU A 87 1.52 8.33 -0.24
N ILE A 88 0.52 8.19 -1.09
CA ILE A 88 -0.27 9.27 -1.64
C ILE A 88 -1.75 8.94 -1.47
N GLU A 89 -2.54 9.96 -1.18
CA GLU A 89 -4.00 9.85 -1.16
C GLU A 89 -4.56 10.18 -2.55
N LEU A 90 -5.63 9.48 -2.91
CA LEU A 90 -6.33 9.58 -4.17
C LEU A 90 -7.79 9.92 -3.90
N ASP A 91 -8.20 11.11 -4.32
CA ASP A 91 -9.60 11.52 -4.31
C ASP A 91 -10.42 10.78 -5.38
N SER A 92 -11.73 10.76 -5.18
CA SER A 92 -12.68 10.14 -6.10
C SER A 92 -12.64 10.73 -7.50
N ALA A 93 -12.35 12.04 -7.64
CA ALA A 93 -12.31 12.69 -8.95
C ALA A 93 -11.16 12.16 -9.80
N SER A 94 -9.99 11.95 -9.18
CA SER A 94 -8.80 11.36 -9.79
C SER A 94 -9.05 9.91 -10.19
N ILE A 95 -9.69 9.12 -9.32
CA ILE A 95 -10.07 7.73 -9.63
C ILE A 95 -11.10 7.69 -10.76
N LYS A 96 -12.12 8.56 -10.73
CA LYS A 96 -13.14 8.67 -11.77
C LYS A 96 -12.53 8.99 -13.13
N ASN A 97 -11.59 9.92 -13.15
CA ASN A 97 -10.87 10.34 -14.34
C ASN A 97 -10.06 9.17 -14.95
N ALA A 98 -9.42 8.35 -14.12
CA ALA A 98 -8.73 7.15 -14.56
C ALA A 98 -9.69 6.04 -15.02
N TYR A 99 -10.72 5.76 -14.24
CA TYR A 99 -11.76 4.80 -14.58
C TYR A 99 -12.40 5.09 -15.95
N ASN A 100 -12.77 6.35 -16.21
CA ASN A 100 -13.36 6.75 -17.49
C ASN A 100 -12.40 6.51 -18.67
N PHE A 101 -11.10 6.71 -18.45
CA PHE A 101 -10.09 6.42 -19.46
C PHE A 101 -9.97 4.91 -19.72
N PHE A 102 -9.91 4.10 -18.66
CA PHE A 102 -9.85 2.64 -18.81
C PHE A 102 -11.10 2.07 -19.47
N LEU A 103 -12.28 2.61 -19.16
CA LEU A 103 -13.54 2.21 -19.80
C LEU A 103 -13.54 2.49 -21.31
N TYR A 104 -12.88 3.56 -21.75
CA TYR A 104 -12.74 3.90 -23.16
C TYR A 104 -11.76 2.97 -23.88
N GLU A 105 -10.59 2.72 -23.27
CA GLU A 105 -9.53 1.88 -23.87
C GLU A 105 -9.83 0.38 -23.83
N HIS A 106 -10.60 -0.08 -22.84
CA HIS A 106 -10.87 -1.50 -22.59
C HIS A 106 -12.37 -1.79 -22.55
N ALA A 107 -12.99 -1.73 -23.73
CA ALA A 107 -14.43 -1.98 -23.89
C ALA A 107 -14.87 -3.37 -23.37
N GLU A 108 -13.97 -4.35 -23.32
CA GLU A 108 -14.25 -5.68 -22.74
C GLU A 108 -14.65 -5.67 -21.25
N PHE A 109 -14.31 -4.63 -20.50
CA PHE A 109 -14.71 -4.50 -19.08
C PHE A 109 -16.10 -3.91 -18.87
N SER A 110 -16.88 -3.71 -19.94
CA SER A 110 -18.26 -3.20 -19.87
C SER A 110 -19.29 -4.23 -19.37
N ALA A 111 -18.85 -5.40 -18.90
CA ALA A 111 -19.71 -6.47 -18.41
C ALA A 111 -20.56 -6.02 -17.18
N PRO A 112 -21.67 -6.71 -16.88
CA PRO A 112 -22.56 -6.33 -15.79
C PRO A 112 -21.79 -6.27 -14.46
N PRO A 113 -21.96 -5.20 -13.67
CA PRO A 113 -21.18 -5.00 -12.47
C PRO A 113 -21.47 -6.09 -11.44
N THR A 114 -20.42 -6.80 -11.02
CA THR A 114 -20.40 -7.50 -9.74
C THR A 114 -19.88 -6.53 -8.68
N LYS A 115 -20.46 -6.55 -7.49
CA LYS A 115 -19.94 -5.77 -6.37
C LYS A 115 -18.54 -6.30 -6.04
N PRO A 116 -17.49 -5.46 -5.97
CA PRO A 116 -16.16 -5.91 -5.60
C PRO A 116 -16.20 -6.54 -4.21
N THR A 117 -15.57 -7.69 -4.08
CA THR A 117 -15.39 -8.41 -2.83
C THR A 117 -14.11 -7.97 -2.13
N THR A 118 -13.12 -7.48 -2.87
CA THR A 118 -11.85 -6.98 -2.33
C THR A 118 -11.81 -5.46 -2.23
N LYS A 119 -11.17 -4.96 -1.16
CA LYS A 119 -10.93 -3.51 -0.96
C LYS A 119 -9.45 -3.12 -1.08
N HIS A 120 -8.66 -3.94 -1.76
CA HIS A 120 -7.25 -3.71 -1.97
C HIS A 120 -6.79 -4.27 -3.31
N LEU A 121 -5.71 -3.71 -3.87
CA LEU A 121 -5.03 -4.24 -5.04
C LEU A 121 -3.52 -4.20 -4.81
N LEU A 122 -2.79 -5.15 -5.40
CA LEU A 122 -1.34 -5.27 -5.27
C LEU A 122 -0.72 -5.32 -6.66
N ALA A 123 0.42 -4.65 -6.84
CA ALA A 123 1.19 -4.72 -8.07
C ALA A 123 2.69 -4.60 -7.74
N PRO A 124 3.58 -5.35 -8.42
CA PRO A 124 5.02 -5.18 -8.24
C PRO A 124 5.45 -3.76 -8.64
N ILE A 125 6.52 -3.23 -8.03
CA ILE A 125 7.04 -1.91 -8.42
C ILE A 125 8.15 -2.08 -9.45
N GLU A 126 7.88 -1.65 -10.67
CA GLU A 126 8.92 -1.43 -11.68
C GLU A 126 9.59 -0.05 -11.56
N THR A 127 10.73 0.12 -12.25
CA THR A 127 11.49 1.38 -12.19
C THR A 127 10.68 2.60 -12.66
N GLY A 128 9.82 2.43 -13.68
CA GLY A 128 8.93 3.49 -14.17
C GLY A 128 7.91 3.91 -13.12
N VAL A 129 7.20 2.93 -12.53
CA VAL A 129 6.22 3.09 -11.47
C VAL A 129 6.82 3.82 -10.25
N ALA A 130 8.00 3.38 -9.80
CA ALA A 130 8.70 4.00 -8.68
C ALA A 130 8.99 5.50 -8.91
N ARG A 131 9.41 5.88 -10.12
CA ARG A 131 9.72 7.27 -10.49
C ARG A 131 8.46 8.12 -10.54
N VAL A 132 7.40 7.62 -11.18
CA VAL A 132 6.12 8.33 -11.27
C VAL A 132 5.52 8.57 -9.89
N PHE A 133 5.54 7.54 -9.03
CA PHE A 133 5.09 7.68 -7.64
C PHE A 133 5.89 8.75 -6.89
N ASN A 134 7.23 8.72 -6.99
CA ASN A 134 8.09 9.70 -6.32
C ASN A 134 7.81 11.13 -6.80
N LEU A 135 7.54 11.32 -8.09
CA LEU A 135 7.18 12.62 -8.66
C LEU A 135 5.86 13.13 -8.07
N LEU A 136 4.82 12.29 -8.01
CA LEU A 136 3.54 12.65 -7.39
C LEU A 136 3.69 12.97 -5.90
N HIS A 137 4.39 12.11 -5.14
CA HIS A 137 4.61 12.31 -3.70
C HIS A 137 5.43 13.58 -3.38
N SER A 138 6.44 13.91 -4.19
CA SER A 138 7.25 15.13 -3.99
C SER A 138 6.54 16.41 -4.46
N SER A 139 5.68 16.33 -5.48
CA SER A 139 4.88 17.46 -5.96
C SER A 139 3.94 18.03 -4.90
N ASN A 140 3.38 17.15 -4.05
CA ASN A 140 2.55 17.57 -2.92
C ASN A 140 3.32 18.43 -1.91
N LYS A 141 4.66 18.34 -1.87
CA LYS A 141 5.48 19.06 -0.88
C LYS A 141 6.05 20.38 -1.41
N ASN A 142 6.52 20.41 -2.66
CA ASN A 142 7.42 21.50 -3.10
C ASN A 142 7.07 22.14 -4.47
N GLN A 143 6.28 21.50 -5.34
CA GLN A 143 5.94 22.02 -6.68
C GLN A 143 4.59 21.45 -7.13
N ARG A 144 3.56 22.30 -7.24
CA ARG A 144 2.26 21.87 -7.77
C ARG A 144 2.40 21.49 -9.24
N LEU A 145 2.29 20.20 -9.54
CA LEU A 145 2.13 19.72 -10.91
C LEU A 145 0.84 20.33 -11.50
N PRO A 146 0.83 20.72 -12.78
CA PRO A 146 -0.41 21.00 -13.49
C PRO A 146 -1.39 19.83 -13.36
N GLN A 147 -2.68 20.14 -13.24
CA GLN A 147 -3.73 19.14 -12.99
C GLN A 147 -3.70 18.01 -14.04
N ASP A 148 -3.66 18.35 -15.33
CA ASP A 148 -3.63 17.36 -16.42
C ASP A 148 -2.45 16.39 -16.30
N LYS A 149 -1.27 16.90 -15.90
CA LYS A 149 -0.09 16.06 -15.68
C LYS A 149 -0.28 15.15 -14.47
N ARG A 150 -0.84 15.68 -13.38
CA ARG A 150 -1.14 14.88 -12.18
C ARG A 150 -2.11 13.75 -12.52
N GLU A 151 -3.19 14.05 -13.23
CA GLU A 151 -4.19 13.08 -13.66
C GLU A 151 -3.56 11.98 -14.51
N TYR A 152 -2.75 12.35 -15.51
CA TYR A 152 -2.02 11.38 -16.34
C TYR A 152 -1.12 10.44 -15.53
N LEU A 153 -0.37 10.99 -14.56
CA LEU A 153 0.51 10.19 -13.71
C LEU A 153 -0.27 9.26 -12.77
N ILE A 154 -1.43 9.70 -12.26
CA ILE A 154 -2.32 8.85 -11.47
C ILE A 154 -2.87 7.71 -12.33
N ARG A 155 -3.34 8.01 -13.56
CA ARG A 155 -3.78 6.99 -14.52
C ARG A 155 -2.70 5.93 -14.76
N PHE A 156 -1.46 6.36 -14.97
CA PHE A 156 -0.32 5.46 -15.15
C PHE A 156 -0.08 4.57 -13.91
N LEU A 157 -0.24 5.09 -12.70
CA LEU A 157 -0.09 4.24 -11.50
C LEU A 157 -1.26 3.27 -11.33
N LEU A 158 -2.48 3.68 -11.67
CA LEU A 158 -3.66 2.83 -11.55
C LEU A 158 -3.72 1.76 -12.64
N SER A 159 -3.07 1.97 -13.81
CA SER A 159 -2.98 0.96 -14.86
C SER A 159 -2.20 -0.28 -14.44
N GLU A 160 -1.36 -0.19 -13.40
CA GLU A 160 -0.66 -1.35 -12.85
C GLU A 160 -1.61 -2.41 -12.25
N PHE A 161 -2.86 -2.04 -11.98
CA PHE A 161 -3.84 -2.93 -11.35
C PHE A 161 -4.98 -3.37 -12.28
N ILE A 162 -5.13 -2.80 -13.48
CA ILE A 162 -6.39 -2.98 -14.26
C ILE A 162 -6.64 -4.43 -14.70
N TYR A 163 -5.60 -5.26 -14.69
CA TYR A 163 -5.68 -6.69 -15.00
C TYR A 163 -5.92 -7.57 -13.77
N GLU A 164 -5.85 -7.01 -12.56
CA GLU A 164 -6.26 -7.72 -11.35
C GLU A 164 -7.77 -7.99 -11.38
N PRO A 165 -8.22 -9.15 -10.87
CA PRO A 165 -9.63 -9.43 -10.70
C PRO A 165 -10.32 -8.29 -9.94
N GLU A 166 -11.49 -7.89 -10.41
CA GLU A 166 -12.33 -6.87 -9.80
C GLU A 166 -11.80 -5.42 -9.79
N ALA A 167 -10.55 -5.15 -10.19
CA ALA A 167 -9.95 -3.81 -10.13
C ALA A 167 -10.80 -2.74 -10.84
N PHE A 168 -11.33 -3.09 -12.02
CA PHE A 168 -12.19 -2.20 -12.78
C PHE A 168 -13.49 -1.85 -12.05
N TYR A 169 -14.15 -2.84 -11.44
CA TYR A 169 -15.37 -2.65 -10.65
C TYR A 169 -15.09 -1.88 -9.36
N LEU A 170 -13.94 -2.12 -8.74
CA LEU A 170 -13.49 -1.38 -7.57
C LEU A 170 -13.27 0.09 -7.91
N PHE A 171 -12.56 0.42 -8.99
CA PHE A 171 -12.38 1.81 -9.41
C PHE A 171 -13.70 2.49 -9.79
N ARG A 172 -14.65 1.75 -10.39
CA ARG A 172 -16.00 2.26 -10.63
C ARG A 172 -16.70 2.66 -9.33
N GLU A 173 -16.69 1.80 -8.31
CA GLU A 173 -17.30 2.10 -7.01
C GLU A 173 -16.65 3.33 -6.36
N LEU A 174 -15.31 3.37 -6.37
CA LEU A 174 -14.54 4.43 -5.73
C LEU A 174 -14.59 5.78 -6.47
N SER A 175 -15.07 5.80 -7.71
CA SER A 175 -15.27 7.02 -8.51
C SER A 175 -16.38 7.94 -7.97
N GLN A 176 -17.22 7.43 -7.06
CA GLN A 176 -18.30 8.19 -6.43
C GLN A 176 -17.84 8.73 -5.08
N ASN A 177 -18.00 10.03 -4.83
CA ASN A 177 -17.66 10.61 -3.52
C ASN A 177 -18.51 9.98 -2.40
N SER A 178 -17.86 9.71 -1.28
CA SER A 178 -18.55 9.33 -0.06
C SER A 178 -18.97 10.58 0.74
N VAL A 179 -19.95 10.44 1.62
CA VAL A 179 -20.30 11.52 2.56
C VAL A 179 -19.08 11.87 3.43
N ALA A 180 -18.34 10.87 3.88
CA ALA A 180 -17.16 11.06 4.72
C ALA A 180 -16.04 11.81 3.99
N GLU A 181 -15.82 11.51 2.71
CA GLU A 181 -14.85 12.20 1.86
C GLU A 181 -15.29 13.63 1.54
N ASN A 182 -16.58 13.86 1.30
CA ASN A 182 -17.10 15.21 1.12
C ASN A 182 -16.86 16.07 2.37
N ILE A 183 -17.08 15.51 3.57
CA ILE A 183 -16.79 16.21 4.83
C ILE A 183 -15.28 16.48 4.97
N TYR A 184 -14.44 15.48 4.68
CA TYR A 184 -12.98 15.62 4.73
C TYR A 184 -12.49 16.74 3.82
N ASN A 185 -12.99 16.81 2.58
CA ASN A 185 -12.64 17.82 1.60
C ASN A 185 -13.12 19.25 1.97
N ILE A 186 -14.03 19.40 2.94
CA ILE A 186 -14.43 20.71 3.47
C ILE A 186 -13.47 21.20 4.56
N ILE A 187 -12.90 20.28 5.34
CA ILE A 187 -12.11 20.60 6.53
C ILE A 187 -10.67 20.97 6.19
N ILE A 188 -10.12 20.42 5.10
CA ILE A 188 -8.75 20.62 4.63
C ILE A 188 -8.70 21.62 3.49
#